data_AF-A0A7W0F9U2-F1
#
_entry.id   AF-A0A7W0F9U2-F1
#
_cell.length_a   1.000
_cell.length_b   1.000
_cell.length_c   1.000
_cell.angle_alpha   90.00
_cell.angle_beta   90.00
_cell.angle_gamma   90.00
#
_symmetry.space_group_name_H-M   'P 1'
#
loop_
_entity.id
_entity.type
_entity.pdbx_description
1 polymer ?
#
loop_
_entity_poly.entity_id
_entity_poly.type
_entity_poly.pdbx_seq_one_letter_code
_entity_poly.pdbx_strand_id
1 'polypeptide(L)' 'MKTGLIGWPVAHSLSPAIHNGAFEKLSLPWSYGLYPVEPGNFDNDIKK' A
#
# COMPACT_ATOMS: atom_id res chain seq x y z
N MET A 1 11.74 2.34 -4.31
CA MET A 1 11.01 1.04 -4.27
C MET A 1 9.53 1.30 -4.03
N LYS A 2 8.61 0.52 -4.61
CA LYS A 2 7.16 0.64 -4.35
C LYS A 2 6.71 -0.46 -3.40
N THR A 3 5.98 -0.08 -2.35
CA THR A 3 5.39 -0.98 -1.37
C THR A 3 3.95 -0.56 -1.11
N GLY A 4 3.16 -1.40 -0.44
CA GLY A 4 1.85 -0.99 0.02
C GLY A 4 1.00 -2.12 0.60
N LEU A 5 -0.24 -1.76 0.90
CA LEU A 5 -1.22 -2.63 1.54
C LEU A 5 -2.27 -3.09 0.52
N ILE A 6 -2.43 -4.40 0.37
CA ILE A 6 -3.55 -5.02 -0.34
C ILE A 6 -4.68 -5.37 0.64
N GLY A 7 -5.94 -5.26 0.19
CA GLY A 7 -7.11 -5.69 0.96
C GLY A 7 -8.37 -4.91 0.60
N TRP A 8 -9.47 -5.18 1.31
CA TRP A 8 -10.75 -4.50 1.10
C TRP A 8 -11.59 -4.46 2.38
N PRO A 9 -12.12 -3.29 2.81
CA PRO A 9 -11.76 -1.93 2.39
C PRO A 9 -10.44 -1.49 3.07
N VAL A 10 -9.58 -0.76 2.33
CA VAL A 10 -8.29 -0.25 2.87
C VAL A 10 -8.18 1.27 2.91
N ALA A 11 -9.18 1.99 2.37
CA ALA A 11 -9.13 3.45 2.19
C ALA A 11 -8.91 4.26 3.48
N HIS A 12 -9.33 3.72 4.64
CA HIS A 12 -9.16 4.36 5.94
C HIS A 12 -7.87 3.96 6.68
N SER A 13 -7.01 3.16 6.06
CA SER A 13 -5.76 2.74 6.69
C SER A 13 -4.80 3.91 6.83
N LEU A 14 -4.22 4.06 8.03
CA LEU A 14 -3.18 5.04 8.31
C LEU A 14 -1.78 4.59 7.85
N SER A 15 -1.64 3.34 7.38
CA SER A 15 -0.34 2.80 6.95
C SER A 15 0.42 3.69 5.96
N PRO A 16 -0.20 4.37 4.95
CA PRO A 16 0.53 5.27 4.06
C PRO A 16 1.16 6.45 4.78
N ALA A 17 0.46 7.06 5.74
CA ALA A 17 1.00 8.18 6.50
C ALA A 17 2.21 7.75 7.34
N ILE A 18 2.11 6.59 8.00
CA ILE A 18 3.17 6.05 8.85
C ILE A 18 4.41 5.68 8.04
N HIS A 19 4.25 4.87 6.98
CA HIS A 19 5.39 4.35 6.22
C HIS A 19 6.05 5.40 5.35
N ASN A 20 5.29 6.28 4.69
CA ASN A 20 5.90 7.36 3.89
C ASN A 20 6.65 8.34 4.80
N GLY A 21 6.11 8.68 5.98
CA GLY A 21 6.83 9.48 6.97
C GLY A 21 8.12 8.81 7.45
N ALA A 22 8.11 7.50 7.68
CA ALA A 22 9.33 6.74 8.02
C ALA A 22 10.36 6.75 6.89
N PHE A 23 9.93 6.57 5.63
CA PHE A 23 10.82 6.59 4.46
C PHE A 23 11.47 7.95 4.27
N GLU A 24 10.71 9.04 4.45
CA GLU A 24 11.24 10.41 4.41
C GLU A 24 12.30 10.62 5.49
N LYS A 25 12.03 10.23 6.75
CA LYS A 25 12.99 10.37 7.86
C LYS A 25 14.29 9.59 7.66
N LEU A 26 14.22 8.46 6.97
CA LEU A 26 15.37 7.60 6.69
C LEU A 26 16.04 7.91 5.34
N SER A 27 15.59 8.93 4.61
CA SER A 27 16.09 9.26 3.26
C SER A 27 16.02 8.07 2.29
N LEU A 28 15.00 7.22 2.43
CA LEU A 28 14.77 6.09 1.54
C LEU A 28 13.91 6.54 0.35
N PRO A 29 14.34 6.31 -0.91
CA PRO A 29 13.59 6.71 -2.11
C PRO A 29 12.44 5.72 -2.40
N TRP A 30 11.55 5.55 -1.42
CA TRP A 30 10.50 4.53 -1.38
C TRP A 30 9.13 5.19 -1.24
N SER A 31 8.09 4.49 -1.68
CA SER A 31 6.70 4.97 -1.60
C SER A 31 5.79 3.83 -1.14
N TYR A 32 4.91 4.12 -0.17
CA TYR A 32 3.89 3.22 0.34
C TYR A 32 2.49 3.63 -0.14
N GLY A 33 1.79 2.72 -0.82
CA GLY A 33 0.44 2.93 -1.35
C GLY A 33 -0.65 2.04 -0.72
N LEU A 34 -1.90 2.35 -1.03
CA LEU A 34 -3.04 1.47 -0.80
C LEU A 34 -3.47 0.86 -2.14
N TYR A 35 -3.71 -0.44 -2.14
CA TYR A 35 -4.10 -1.22 -3.30
C TYR A 35 -5.38 -1.99 -2.96
N PRO A 36 -6.57 -1.37 -3.12
CA PRO A 36 -7.83 -2.04 -2.85
C PRO A 36 -7.98 -3.27 -3.75
N VAL A 37 -8.19 -4.44 -3.15
CA VAL A 37 -8.42 -5.71 -3.86
C VAL A 37 -9.66 -6.36 -3.27
N GLU A 38 -10.75 -6.37 -4.02
CA GLU A 38 -11.98 -7.02 -3.60
C GLU A 38 -11.78 -8.53 -3.47
N PRO A 39 -12.37 -9.20 -2.46
CA PRO A 39 -12.16 -10.64 -2.24
C PRO A 39 -12.50 -11.50 -3.46
N GLY A 40 -13.52 -11.11 -4.24
CA GLY A 40 -13.95 -11.83 -5.43
C GLY A 40 -13.04 -11.68 -6.66
N ASN A 41 -12.05 -10.78 -6.62
CA ASN A 41 -11.19 -10.48 -7.78
C ASN A 41 -9.69 -10.67 -7.47
N PHE A 42 -9.37 -11.30 -6.34
CA PHE A 42 -8.00 -11.40 -5.82
C PHE A 42 -6.99 -11.91 -6.87
N ASP A 43 -7.29 -13.02 -7.54
CA ASP A 43 -6.39 -13.64 -8.53
C ASP A 43 -6.09 -12.75 -9.74
N ASN A 44 -7.05 -11.90 -10.12
CA ASN A 44 -6.92 -10.99 -11.26
C ASN A 44 -6.17 -9.70 -10.89
N ASP A 45 -6.32 -9.24 -9.65
CA ASP A 45 -5.72 -7.98 -9.21
C ASP A 45 -4.31 -8.13 -8.64
N ILE A 46 -3.92 -9.31 -8.15
CA ILE A 46 -2.61 -9.52 -7.54
C ILE A 46 -1.46 -9.71 -8.55
N LYS A 47 -1.79 -10.06 -9.81
CA LYS A 47 -0.80 -10.40 -10.86
C LYS A 47 -0.39 -9.22 -11.74
N LYS A 48 -0.89 -8.02 -11.46
CA LYS A 48 -0.59 -6.78 -12.19
C LYS A 48 0.74 -6.18 -11.72
#